data_AF-A0A1Z1WAU6-F1
#
_entry.id   AF-A0A1Z1WAU6-F1
#
_cell.length_a   1.000
_cell.length_b   1.000
_cell.length_c   1.000
_cell.angle_alpha   90.00
_cell.angle_beta   90.00
_cell.angle_gamma   90.00
#
_symmetry.space_group_name_H-M   'P 1'
#
loop_
_entity.id
_entity.type
_entity.pdbx_description
1 polymer ?
#
loop_
_entity_poly.entity_id
_entity_poly.type
_entity_poly.pdbx_seq_one_letter_code
_entity_poly.pdbx_strand_id
1 'polypeptide(L)' 'MPYGIPAQARLCPNCDGFPIVAITTGTRRRDGTRTLLHVTCRVCRGTGSRPARRREASRV' A
#
# COMPACT_ATOMS: atom_id res chain seq x y z
N MET A 1 11.59 -20.41 -23.24
CA MET A 1 10.41 -19.58 -22.92
C MET A 1 10.82 -18.55 -21.88
N PRO A 2 11.04 -17.25 -22.20
CA PRO A 2 11.38 -16.27 -21.17
C PRO A 2 10.08 -15.68 -20.61
N TYR A 3 9.78 -15.95 -19.34
CA TYR A 3 8.81 -15.16 -18.60
C TYR A 3 9.54 -13.90 -18.13
N GLY A 4 9.34 -12.79 -18.85
CA GLY A 4 9.88 -11.50 -18.44
C GLY A 4 9.29 -11.13 -17.07
N ILE A 5 10.10 -11.28 -16.02
CA ILE A 5 9.75 -10.80 -14.69
C ILE A 5 9.77 -9.27 -14.80
N PRO A 6 8.65 -8.56 -14.61
CA PRO A 6 8.64 -7.10 -14.73
C PRO A 6 9.52 -6.50 -13.62
N ALA A 7 10.75 -6.15 -13.98
CA ALA A 7 11.83 -5.79 -13.06
C ALA A 7 11.65 -4.45 -12.32
N GLN A 8 10.46 -3.83 -12.35
CA GLN A 8 10.34 -2.39 -12.06
C GLN A 8 9.16 -1.99 -11.18
N ALA A 9 8.35 -2.93 -10.72
CA ALA A 9 7.40 -2.65 -9.65
C ALA A 9 8.17 -2.60 -8.33
N ARG A 10 8.80 -1.45 -8.04
CA ARG A 10 9.37 -1.20 -6.71
C ARG A 10 8.20 -1.19 -5.72
N LEU A 11 8.35 -1.93 -4.62
CA LEU A 11 7.44 -1.80 -3.48
C LEU A 11 7.40 -0.34 -3.05
N CYS A 12 6.23 0.13 -2.66
CA CYS A 12 6.09 1.49 -2.15
C CYS A 12 6.80 1.59 -0.78
N PRO A 13 7.86 2.40 -0.64
CA PRO A 13 8.63 2.50 0.61
C PRO A 13 7.86 3.17 1.75
N ASN A 14 6.72 3.78 1.46
CA ASN A 14 5.87 4.41 2.49
C ASN A 14 4.90 3.42 3.16
N CYS A 15 4.70 2.24 2.57
CA CYS A 15 3.80 1.24 3.16
C CYS A 15 4.42 -0.14 3.25
N ASP A 16 5.68 -0.29 2.83
CA ASP A 16 6.48 -1.51 3.00
C ASP A 16 5.77 -2.80 2.56
N GLY A 17 4.94 -2.71 1.52
CA GLY A 17 4.16 -3.84 1.00
C GLY A 17 2.77 -4.04 1.62
N PHE A 18 2.32 -3.18 2.54
CA PHE A 18 0.98 -3.18 3.15
C PHE A 18 0.15 -1.97 2.70
N PRO A 19 -0.32 -1.95 1.44
CA PRO A 19 -0.98 -0.77 0.88
C PRO A 19 -2.41 -0.54 1.38
N ILE A 20 -3.05 -1.57 1.96
CA ILE A 20 -4.38 -1.52 2.56
C ILE A 20 -4.34 -2.35 3.84
N VAL A 21 -4.73 -1.76 4.96
CA VAL A 21 -4.83 -2.46 6.25
C VAL A 21 -6.20 -2.22 6.87
N ALA A 22 -6.71 -3.21 7.60
CA ALA A 22 -7.95 -3.10 8.35
C ALA A 22 -7.64 -2.98 9.85
N ILE A 23 -8.15 -1.93 10.47
CA ILE A 23 -7.97 -1.63 11.90
C ILE A 23 -9.32 -1.82 12.58
N THR A 24 -9.38 -2.60 13.66
CA THR A 24 -10.61 -2.68 14.45
C THR A 24 -10.80 -1.42 15.26
N THR A 25 -11.96 -0.76 15.11
CA THR A 25 -12.38 0.27 16.06
C THR A 25 -12.78 -0.45 17.34
N GLY A 26 -12.13 -0.15 18.48
CA GLY A 26 -12.19 -0.97 19.70
C GLY A 26 -13.60 -1.25 20.26
N THR A 27 -14.61 -0.47 19.86
CA THR A 27 -16.01 -0.66 20.22
C THR A 27 -16.69 -1.75 19.39
N ARG A 28 -17.33 -2.70 20.07
CA ARG A 28 -18.25 -3.65 19.45
C ARG A 28 -19.58 -2.95 19.15
N ARG A 29 -20.17 -3.23 17.99
CA ARG A 29 -21.56 -2.91 17.68
C ARG A 29 -22.49 -3.76 18.55
N ARG A 30 -23.76 -3.34 18.65
CA ARG A 30 -24.82 -4.04 19.40
C ARG A 30 -25.08 -5.46 18.88
N ASP A 31 -24.75 -5.73 17.63
CA ASP A 31 -24.84 -7.05 16.99
C ASP A 31 -23.63 -7.96 17.29
N GLY A 32 -22.66 -7.50 18.11
CA GLY A 32 -21.45 -8.24 18.45
C GLY A 32 -20.30 -8.09 17.45
N THR A 33 -20.54 -7.48 16.28
CA THR A 33 -19.48 -7.24 15.29
C THR A 33 -18.57 -6.09 15.71
N ARG A 34 -17.37 -6.01 15.15
CA ARG A 34 -16.47 -4.86 15.30
C ARG A 34 -16.41 -4.11 13.99
N THR A 35 -16.52 -2.79 14.06
CA THR A 35 -16.29 -1.97 12.87
C THR A 35 -14.81 -2.03 12.51
N LEU A 36 -14.53 -2.27 11.23
CA LEU A 36 -13.19 -2.22 10.65
C LEU A 36 -13.04 -0.90 9.91
N LEU A 37 -11.97 -0.16 10.23
CA LEU A 37 -11.53 0.98 9.45
C LEU A 37 -10.48 0.53 8.46
N HIS A 38 -10.76 0.71 7.17
CA HIS A 38 -9.78 0.44 6.12
C HIS A 38 -8.92 1.68 5.90
N VAL A 39 -7.62 1.53 6.08
CA VAL A 39 -6.64 2.58 5.82
C VAL A 39 -5.86 2.21 4.56
N THR A 40 -5.98 3.05 3.56
CA THR A 40 -5.25 2.91 2.29
C THR A 40 -4.06 3.86 2.27
N CYS A 41 -2.90 3.35 1.86
CA CYS A 41 -1.72 4.18 1.66
C CYS A 41 -2.01 5.25 0.60
N ARG A 42 -2.02 6.53 1.00
CA ARG A 42 -2.32 7.66 0.11
C ARG A 42 -1.27 7.84 -1.00
N VAL A 43 -0.05 7.37 -0.73
CA VAL A 43 1.07 7.41 -1.67
C VAL A 43 0.76 6.46 -2.82
N CYS A 44 0.77 5.14 -2.63
CA CYS A 44 0.48 4.20 -3.72
C CYS A 44 -1.02 4.04 -4.06
N ARG A 45 -1.94 4.63 -3.29
CA ARG A 45 -3.40 4.48 -3.46
C ARG A 45 -3.89 3.03 -3.45
N GLY A 46 -3.24 2.17 -2.67
CA GLY A 46 -3.65 0.77 -2.55
C GLY A 46 -2.93 -0.20 -3.48
N THR A 47 -2.10 0.26 -4.42
CA THR A 47 -1.47 -0.63 -5.43
C THR A 47 -0.29 -1.45 -4.91
N GLY A 48 0.28 -1.11 -3.73
CA GLY A 48 1.44 -1.81 -3.14
C GLY A 48 2.77 -1.58 -3.87
N SER A 49 2.70 -1.23 -5.14
CA SER A 49 3.83 -0.90 -6.00
C SER A 49 3.69 0.53 -6.51
N ARG A 50 4.82 1.19 -6.71
CA ARG A 50 4.85 2.37 -7.58
C ARG A 50 5.83 2.09 -8.71
N PRO A 51 5.53 2.56 -9.94
CA PRO A 51 6.55 2.58 -10.96
C PRO A 51 7.75 3.32 -10.37
N ALA A 52 8.96 2.79 -10.57
CA ALA A 52 10.17 3.47 -10.17
C ALA A 52 10.07 4.90 -10.71
N ARG A 53 9.96 5.89 -9.81
CA ARG A 53 10.07 7.28 -10.27
C ARG A 53 11.42 7.34 -10.97
N ARG A 54 11.45 7.75 -12.24
CA ARG A 54 12.68 8.27 -12.83
C ARG A 54 13.17 9.28 -11.80
N ARG A 55 14.29 8.99 -11.13
CA ARG A 55 14.92 9.94 -10.21
C ARG A 55 15.31 11.10 -11.10
N GLU A 56 14.44 12.09 -11.19
CA GLU A 56 14.82 13.37 -11.72
C GLU A 56 15.83 13.91 -10.72
N ALA A 57 17.07 13.97 -11.18
CA ALA A 57 18.20 14.48 -10.42
C ALA A 57 17.81 15.83 -9.81
N SER A 58 17.51 15.82 -8.52
CA SER A 58 17.25 17.02 -7.72
C SER A 58 18.14 16.88 -6.50
N ARG A 59 19.42 17.22 -6.66
CA ARG A 59 19.98 18.58 -6.51
C ARG A 59 20.05 18.94 -5.03
N VAL A 60 21.17 18.55 -4.42
CA VAL A 60 21.84 19.21 -3.29
C VAL A 60 23.32 19.22 -3.65
#